data_AF-X1UKB4-F1
#
_entry.id   AF-X1UKB4-F1
#
_cell.length_a   1.000
_cell.length_b   1.000
_cell.length_c   1.000
_cell.angle_alpha   90.00
_cell.angle_beta   90.00
_cell.angle_gamma   90.00
#
_symmetry.space_group_name_H-M   'P 1'
#
loop_
_entity.id
_entity.type
_entity.pdbx_description
1 polymer ?
#
loop_
_entity_poly.entity_id
_entity_poly.type
_entity_poly.pdbx_seq_one_letter_code
_entity_poly.pdbx_strand_id
1 'polypeptide(L)' 'PSTLVAGKFYFGSTKTNLINAVAATVTAGDKVALVAEDCSAFLTAGVKAFVQFRPDAADGCEGADSGIYNFVAA' A
#
# COMPACT_ATOMS: atom_id res chain seq x y z
N PRO A 1 13.42 -6.36 17.34
CA PRO A 1 12.26 -5.45 17.16
C PRO A 1 12.23 -5.04 15.69
N SER A 2 11.06 -5.06 15.05
CA SER A 2 10.93 -4.58 13.66
C SER A 2 11.31 -3.10 13.60
N THR A 3 12.20 -2.73 12.68
CA THR A 3 12.58 -1.33 12.41
C THR A 3 11.69 -0.69 11.34
N LEU A 4 10.63 -1.38 10.89
CA LEU A 4 9.67 -0.87 9.93
C LEU A 4 8.89 0.31 10.51
N VAL A 5 9.18 1.51 10.04
CA VAL A 5 8.51 2.75 10.46
C VAL A 5 7.60 3.32 9.38
N ALA A 6 7.88 3.07 8.10
CA ALA A 6 7.13 3.63 6.99
C ALA A 6 7.08 2.70 5.77
N GLY A 7 6.38 3.14 4.73
CA GLY A 7 6.32 2.49 3.43
C GLY A 7 5.21 3.10 2.59
N LYS A 8 4.85 2.41 1.50
CA LYS A 8 3.80 2.88 0.58
C LYS A 8 2.86 1.75 0.19
N PHE A 9 1.59 2.10 0.04
CA PHE A 9 0.62 1.25 -0.66
C PHE A 9 0.62 1.57 -2.14
N TYR A 10 0.93 0.58 -2.96
CA TYR A 10 0.93 0.68 -4.40
C TYR A 10 -0.37 0.11 -4.96
N PHE A 11 -1.10 0.90 -5.75
CA PHE A 11 -2.40 0.58 -6.35
C PHE A 11 -2.32 0.46 -7.87
N GLY A 12 -3.18 -0.39 -8.42
CA GLY A 12 -3.31 -0.57 -9.87
C GLY A 12 -4.56 -1.34 -10.29
N SER A 13 -4.86 -1.29 -11.59
CA SER A 13 -5.97 -2.03 -12.20
C SER A 13 -5.62 -3.48 -12.52
N THR A 14 -4.34 -3.87 -12.46
CA THR A 14 -3.87 -5.24 -12.63
C THR A 14 -2.80 -5.61 -11.59
N LYS A 15 -2.55 -6.90 -11.39
CA LYS A 15 -1.52 -7.40 -10.47
C LYS A 15 -0.09 -7.03 -10.88
N THR A 16 0.13 -6.63 -12.12
CA THR A 16 1.46 -6.31 -12.67
C THR A 16 1.69 -4.83 -12.86
N ASN A 17 0.66 -3.98 -12.70
CA ASN A 17 0.73 -2.55 -13.00
C ASN A 17 0.27 -1.70 -11.79
N LEU A 18 1.01 -1.80 -10.68
CA LEU A 18 0.78 -1.01 -9.46
C LEU A 18 1.56 0.31 -9.51
N ILE A 19 1.02 1.30 -10.23
CA ILE A 19 1.72 2.55 -10.58
C ILE A 19 1.44 3.72 -9.64
N ASN A 20 0.31 3.68 -8.91
CA ASN A 20 -0.06 4.74 -7.98
C ASN A 20 0.44 4.39 -6.59
N ALA A 21 1.06 5.31 -5.86
CA ALA A 21 1.60 5.03 -4.54
C ALA A 21 1.14 6.06 -3.52
N VAL A 22 0.75 5.59 -2.33
CA VAL A 22 0.30 6.42 -1.21
C VAL A 22 1.15 6.11 0.01
N ALA A 23 1.59 7.16 0.71
CA ALA A 23 2.38 7.00 1.93
C ALA A 23 1.58 6.27 3.02
N ALA A 24 2.27 5.41 3.75
CA ALA A 24 1.73 4.65 4.85
C ALA A 24 2.67 4.72 6.04
N THR A 25 2.10 4.84 7.23
CA THR A 25 2.88 4.88 8.48
C THR A 25 2.59 3.64 9.30
N VAL A 26 3.63 3.07 9.88
CA VAL A 26 3.48 1.95 10.80
C VAL A 26 3.24 2.51 12.19
N THR A 27 2.03 2.31 12.71
CA THR A 27 1.72 2.70 14.09
C THR A 27 2.18 1.59 15.03
N ALA A 28 2.70 1.94 16.21
CA ALA A 28 3.12 0.96 17.21
C ALA A 28 1.96 -0.02 17.52
N GLY A 29 2.20 -1.33 17.35
CA GLY A 29 1.18 -2.37 17.54
C GLY A 29 0.63 -3.01 16.26
N ASP A 30 1.48 -3.16 15.23
CA ASP A 30 1.39 -4.21 14.19
C ASP A 30 0.49 -3.97 12.96
N LYS A 31 -0.09 -2.77 12.77
CA LYS A 31 -0.80 -2.45 11.51
C LYS A 31 -0.17 -1.28 10.75
N VAL A 32 -0.07 -1.49 9.44
CA VAL A 32 0.20 -0.43 8.47
C VAL A 32 -1.15 0.14 8.02
N ALA A 33 -1.32 1.44 8.21
CA ALA A 33 -2.52 2.14 7.77
C ALA A 33 -2.15 3.17 6.69
N LEU A 34 -3.06 3.33 5.73
CA LEU A 34 -3.08 4.53 4.89
C LEU A 34 -3.22 5.74 5.82
N VAL A 35 -2.36 6.73 5.65
CA VAL A 35 -2.65 8.08 6.13
C VAL A 35 -3.91 8.51 5.38
N ALA A 36 -4.85 9.21 6.02
CA ALA A 36 -6.17 9.54 5.46
C ALA A 36 -6.06 10.35 4.14
N GLU A 37 -5.84 9.64 3.04
CA GLU A 37 -5.55 10.17 1.72
C GLU A 37 -6.73 9.82 0.81
N ASP A 38 -7.17 10.80 0.02
CA ASP A 38 -8.19 10.59 -0.98
C ASP A 38 -7.64 9.74 -2.12
N CYS A 39 -8.17 8.52 -2.20
CA CYS A 39 -7.76 7.53 -3.19
C CYS A 39 -8.58 7.57 -4.49
N SER A 40 -9.56 8.46 -4.59
CA SER A 40 -10.50 8.53 -5.72
C SER A 40 -9.82 8.82 -7.06
N ALA A 41 -8.68 9.53 -7.05
CA ALA A 41 -7.93 9.84 -8.28
C ALA A 41 -7.39 8.60 -9.00
N PHE A 42 -7.23 7.47 -8.29
CA PHE A 42 -6.67 6.23 -8.83
C PHE A 42 -7.63 5.03 -8.75
N LEU A 43 -8.82 5.22 -8.18
CA LEU A 43 -9.83 4.19 -8.03
C LEU A 43 -11.10 4.56 -8.79
N THR A 44 -11.56 3.67 -9.66
CA THR A 44 -12.86 3.81 -10.31
C THR A 44 -13.89 2.97 -9.56
N ALA A 45 -14.97 3.60 -9.08
CA ALA A 45 -16.06 2.91 -8.40
C ALA A 45 -16.61 1.74 -9.23
N GLY A 46 -16.86 0.59 -8.58
CA GLY A 46 -17.28 -0.65 -9.21
C GLY A 46 -16.16 -1.42 -9.93
N VAL A 47 -14.94 -0.87 -10.01
CA VAL A 47 -13.80 -1.52 -10.66
C VAL A 47 -12.92 -2.20 -9.61
N LYS A 48 -12.42 -3.38 -9.98
CA LYS A 48 -11.47 -4.14 -9.17
C LYS A 48 -10.11 -3.41 -9.15
N ALA A 49 -9.61 -3.16 -7.94
CA ALA A 49 -8.29 -2.61 -7.70
C ALA A 49 -7.40 -3.64 -7.01
N PHE A 50 -6.10 -3.57 -7.29
CA PHE A 50 -5.06 -4.36 -6.67
C PHE A 50 -4.17 -3.46 -5.81
N VAL A 51 -3.69 -3.97 -4.68
CA VAL A 51 -2.87 -3.22 -3.73
C VAL A 51 -1.74 -4.08 -3.15
N GLN A 52 -0.57 -3.47 -2.96
CA GLN A 52 0.59 -4.08 -2.31
C GLN A 52 1.25 -3.06 -1.39
N PHE A 53 1.60 -3.46 -0.17
CA PHE A 53 2.46 -2.67 0.70
C PHE A 53 3.93 -2.96 0.39
N ARG A 54 4.74 -1.91 0.31
CA ARG A 54 6.19 -2.02 0.16
C ARG A 54 6.87 -1.13 1.21
N PRO A 55 7.76 -1.68 2.07
CA PRO A 55 8.59 -0.90 2.99
C PRO A 55 9.43 0.14 2.25
N ASP A 56 9.73 1.28 2.90
CA ASP A 56 10.63 2.26 2.32
C ASP A 56 12.10 1.78 2.38
N ALA A 57 12.94 2.31 1.50
CA ALA A 57 14.33 1.87 1.35
C ALA A 57 15.23 2.08 2.59
N ALA A 58 14.78 2.91 3.53
CA ALA A 58 15.52 3.17 4.77
C ALA A 58 15.12 2.21 5.92
N ASP A 59 14.07 1.40 5.73
CA ASP A 59 13.60 0.44 6.72
C ASP A 59 14.46 -0.83 6.70
N GLY A 60 14.71 -1.44 7.86
CA GLY A 60 15.53 -2.66 7.97
C GLY A 60 14.89 -3.91 7.36
N CYS A 61 13.75 -3.76 6.68
CA CYS A 61 13.08 -4.80 5.92
C CYS A 61 12.72 -4.33 4.50
N GLU A 62 13.49 -3.40 3.95
CA GLU A 62 13.42 -3.03 2.52
C GLU A 62 13.30 -4.28 1.64
N GLY A 63 12.34 -4.26 0.70
CA GLY A 63 12.07 -5.37 -0.21
C GLY A 63 11.23 -6.51 0.37
N ALA A 64 10.86 -6.48 1.66
CA ALA A 64 9.89 -7.40 2.25
C ALA A 64 8.45 -6.99 1.89
N ASP A 65 8.15 -7.00 0.59
CA ASP A 65 6.84 -6.63 0.07
C ASP A 65 5.75 -7.57 0.57
N SER A 66 4.55 -7.02 0.82
CA SER A 66 3.39 -7.83 1.13
C SER A 66 2.95 -8.66 -0.08
N GLY A 67 2.02 -9.60 0.16
CA GLY A 67 1.21 -10.16 -0.93
C GLY A 67 0.43 -9.06 -1.67
N ILE A 68 -0.01 -9.37 -2.89
CA ILE A 68 -0.89 -8.51 -3.66
C ILE A 68 -2.34 -8.84 -3.31
N TYR A 69 -3.03 -7.89 -2.70
CA TYR A 69 -4.44 -7.99 -2.34
C TYR A 69 -5.32 -7.32 -3.39
N ASN A 70 -6.62 -7.55 -3.33
CA ASN A 70 -7.58 -6.91 -4.22
C ASN A 70 -8.91 -6.61 -3.54
N PHE A 71 -9.58 -5.58 -4.02
CA PHE A 71 -10.91 -5.15 -3.58
C PHE A 71 -11.67 -4.53 -4.76
N VAL A 72 -12.98 -4.33 -4.60
CA VAL A 72 -13.79 -3.53 -5.54
C VAL A 72 -13.95 -2.14 -4.93
N ALA A 73 -13.57 -1.10 -5.66
CA ALA A 73 -13.73 0.27 -5.17
C ALA A 73 -15.21 0.62 -5.04
N ALA A 74 -15.58 1.28 -3.94
CA ALA A 74 -16.93 1.74 -3.65
C ALA A 74 -17.11 3.21 -4.03
#